data_AF-A0A7S4B6D2-F1
#
_entry.id   AF-A0A7S4B6D2-F1
#
_cell.length_a   1.000
_cell.length_b   1.000
_cell.length_c   1.000
_cell.angle_alpha   90.00
_cell.angle_beta   90.00
_cell.angle_gamma   90.00
#
_symmetry.space_group_name_H-M   'P 1'
#
loop_
_entity.id
_entity.type
_entity.pdbx_description
1 polymer ?
#
loop_
_entity_poly.entity_id
_entity_poly.type
_entity_poly.pdbx_seq_one_letter_code
_entity_poly.pdbx_strand_id
1 'polypeptide(L)'
;CRPSRTYLVMSTCEACGAIFGNDETLLKHQKAIHPQLGKKVEGDAVQKKQADEAATTALAAASSGAATSTVQGASSSIDDGSNIEVAPVLAVLSSHQKDLLILRALHKDPSFIEHLIAAAMSPLTPESAEERLEQLDATAAVQAIRANVAIGAPMNAMTLLRAVTISLKDALENLVEILDGNVEGETSWQDSNELELLESLPAAGLVGSLWKEYLGTSTGADVLSDMSSAYAVHALLSSVRAAAERVRKAVPGVLVGPGGEKVEALAEAMQLLSASNESLPSRPKKKSRR
;
A
#
# COMPACT_ATOMS: atom_id res chain seq x y z
N CYS A 1 -25.74 16.89 42.21
CA CYS A 1 -24.46 17.47 41.73
C CYS A 1 -24.18 16.96 40.32
N ARG A 2 -24.34 17.80 39.29
CA ARG A 2 -23.89 17.48 37.91
C ARG A 2 -22.45 17.97 37.75
N PRO A 3 -21.51 17.17 37.25
CA PRO A 3 -20.16 17.64 36.99
C PRO A 3 -20.17 18.56 35.75
N SER A 4 -19.61 19.76 35.91
CA SER A 4 -19.39 20.72 34.85
C SER A 4 -18.43 20.13 33.81
N ARG A 5 -18.91 20.02 32.58
CA ARG A 5 -18.13 19.54 31.44
C ARG A 5 -17.23 20.69 30.96
N THR A 6 -15.98 20.72 31.41
CA THR A 6 -14.95 21.59 30.83
C THR A 6 -14.63 21.08 29.43
N TYR A 7 -14.97 21.87 28.42
CA TYR A 7 -14.57 21.60 27.05
C TYR A 7 -13.08 21.92 26.92
N LEU A 8 -12.27 20.89 26.66
CA LEU A 8 -10.88 21.07 26.26
C LEU A 8 -10.87 21.77 24.89
N VAL A 9 -10.32 22.97 24.84
CA VAL A 9 -10.09 23.67 23.58
C VAL A 9 -8.96 22.93 22.87
N MET A 10 -9.29 22.23 21.80
CA MET A 10 -8.31 21.51 20.98
C MET A 10 -7.85 22.44 19.85
N SER A 11 -6.54 22.49 19.62
CA SER A 11 -5.92 23.37 18.62
C SER A 11 -5.42 22.54 17.45
N THR A 12 -5.70 22.98 16.21
CA THR A 12 -5.38 22.22 15.00
C THR A 12 -4.33 22.91 14.15
N CYS A 13 -3.34 22.17 13.66
CA CYS A 13 -2.32 22.70 12.76
C CYS A 13 -2.92 22.94 11.37
N GLU A 14 -2.94 24.20 10.91
CA GLU A 14 -3.53 24.57 9.62
C GLU A 14 -2.80 23.99 8.39
N ALA A 15 -1.52 23.63 8.55
CA ALA A 15 -0.71 23.11 7.45
C ALA A 15 -0.90 21.61 7.18
N CYS A 16 -1.27 20.82 8.19
CA CYS A 16 -1.36 19.37 8.10
C CYS A 16 -2.62 18.76 8.74
N GLY A 17 -3.46 19.57 9.38
CA GLY A 17 -4.71 19.14 10.00
C GLY A 17 -4.58 18.39 11.33
N ALA A 18 -3.36 18.20 11.85
CA ALA A 18 -3.13 17.48 13.10
C ALA A 18 -3.73 18.21 14.31
N ILE A 19 -4.38 17.47 15.21
CA ILE A 19 -5.10 18.00 16.39
C ILE A 19 -4.22 17.84 17.65
N PHE A 20 -4.07 18.92 18.39
CA PHE A 20 -3.24 19.01 19.60
C PHE A 20 -4.08 19.40 20.80
N GLY A 21 -3.72 18.85 21.97
CA GLY A 21 -4.41 19.14 23.23
C GLY A 21 -4.05 20.50 23.84
N ASN A 22 -3.00 21.16 23.36
CA ASN A 22 -2.60 22.50 23.77
C ASN A 22 -1.79 23.21 22.67
N ASP A 23 -1.70 24.55 22.76
CA ASP A 23 -1.00 25.37 21.77
C ASP A 23 0.52 25.15 21.79
N GLU A 24 1.11 24.81 22.93
CA GLU A 24 2.56 24.56 23.05
C GLU A 24 3.01 23.35 22.23
N THR A 25 2.22 22.27 22.22
CA THR A 25 2.54 21.07 21.42
C THR A 25 2.33 21.33 19.94
N LEU A 26 1.32 22.12 19.57
CA LEU A 26 1.13 22.59 18.21
C LEU A 26 2.31 23.44 17.73
N LEU A 27 2.84 24.34 18.57
CA LEU A 27 3.95 25.22 18.21
C LEU A 27 5.27 24.44 18.04
N LYS A 28 5.52 23.45 18.90
CA LYS A 28 6.65 22.50 18.74
C LYS A 28 6.51 21.69 17.45
N HIS A 29 5.31 21.20 17.15
CA HIS A 29 5.02 20.48 15.92
C HIS A 29 5.25 21.36 14.69
N GLN A 30 4.74 22.60 14.68
CA GLN A 30 4.97 23.54 13.58
C GLN A 30 6.46 23.86 13.40
N LYS A 31 7.22 24.04 14.48
CA LYS A 31 8.67 24.31 14.40
C LYS A 31 9.47 23.10 13.88
N ALA A 32 9.04 21.88 14.20
CA ALA A 32 9.72 20.65 13.79
C ALA A 32 9.36 20.19 12.37
N ILE A 33 8.08 20.24 12.01
CA ILE A 33 7.55 19.66 10.76
C ILE A 33 7.34 20.74 9.67
N HIS A 34 7.08 21.98 10.07
CA HIS A 34 6.84 23.10 9.17
C HIS A 34 7.80 24.28 9.45
N PRO A 35 9.12 24.10 9.27
CA PRO A 35 10.13 25.11 9.64
C PRO A 35 9.98 26.45 8.91
N GLN A 36 9.23 26.48 7.82
CA GLN A 36 8.90 27.72 7.08
C GLN A 36 7.78 28.55 7.74
N LEU A 37 6.91 27.93 8.56
CA LEU A 37 5.88 28.63 9.35
C LEU A 37 6.42 29.09 10.71
N GLY A 38 7.35 28.34 11.31
CA GLY A 38 8.00 28.71 12.58
C GLY A 38 8.81 30.03 12.50
N LYS A 39 9.27 30.42 11.30
CA LYS A 39 9.97 31.70 11.08
C LYS A 39 9.04 32.91 10.96
N LYS A 40 7.75 32.72 10.65
CA LYS A 40 6.77 33.82 10.59
C LYS A 40 6.31 34.26 11.99
N VAL A 41 6.19 33.33 12.94
CA VAL A 41 5.69 33.63 14.29
C VAL A 41 6.69 34.43 15.14
N GLU A 42 8.00 34.25 14.92
CA GLU A 42 9.04 35.08 15.58
C GLU A 42 9.14 36.50 14.99
N GLY A 43 8.63 36.73 13.77
CA GLY A 43 8.55 38.06 13.14
C GLY A 43 7.30 38.86 13.51
N ASP A 44 6.17 38.18 13.72
CA ASP A 44 4.87 38.83 13.96
C ASP A 44 4.65 39.23 15.44
N ALA A 45 5.50 38.76 16.36
CA ALA A 45 5.47 39.17 17.77
C ALA A 45 6.11 40.56 18.02
N VAL A 46 6.85 41.13 17.06
CA VAL A 46 7.53 42.43 17.19
C VAL A 46 6.81 43.58 16.46
N GLN A 47 5.79 43.31 15.63
CA GLN A 47 5.01 44.37 14.96
C GLN A 47 3.60 44.58 15.50
N LYS A 48 3.30 44.08 16.71
CA LYS A 48 2.12 44.51 17.47
C LYS A 48 2.41 45.77 18.28
N LYS A 49 2.89 46.83 17.62
CA LYS A 49 2.99 48.17 18.21
C LYS A 49 3.09 49.29 17.18
N GLN A 50 2.27 49.29 16.12
CA GLN A 50 1.90 50.53 15.39
C GLN A 50 0.81 50.23 14.34
N ALA A 51 -0.21 51.10 14.29
CA ALA A 51 -1.34 51.15 13.36
C ALA A 51 -2.48 50.13 13.60
N ASP A 52 -3.19 50.19 14.72
CA ASP A 52 -4.44 51.00 14.81
C ASP A 52 -4.37 52.37 14.11
N GLU A 53 -4.88 52.45 12.88
CA GLU A 53 -5.68 53.57 12.35
C GLU A 53 -5.93 53.37 10.85
N ALA A 54 -7.20 53.11 10.51
CA ALA A 54 -7.91 53.43 9.27
C ALA A 54 -8.83 52.28 8.86
N ALA A 55 -9.93 52.18 9.61
CA ALA A 55 -11.18 51.70 9.05
C ALA A 55 -11.60 52.58 7.85
N THR A 56 -12.46 51.99 7.01
CA THR A 56 -13.44 52.59 6.09
C THR A 56 -13.15 52.53 4.59
N THR A 57 -14.21 52.13 3.87
CA THR A 57 -14.48 52.26 2.41
C THR A 57 -13.67 51.36 1.47
N ALA A 58 -14.22 50.66 0.47
CA ALA A 58 -15.57 50.63 -0.07
C ALA A 58 -15.79 49.31 -0.85
N LEU A 59 -17.02 48.83 -0.78
CA LEU A 59 -17.61 47.92 -1.75
C LEU A 59 -17.81 48.65 -3.10
N ALA A 60 -17.75 47.88 -4.19
CA ALA A 60 -18.34 48.13 -5.51
C ALA A 60 -17.61 49.05 -6.51
N ALA A 61 -17.31 48.45 -7.68
CA ALA A 61 -17.45 48.97 -9.06
C ALA A 61 -16.35 48.32 -9.93
N ALA A 62 -16.68 47.40 -10.82
CA ALA A 62 -17.09 47.66 -12.20
C ALA A 62 -15.98 47.24 -13.17
N SER A 63 -16.34 46.24 -13.97
CA SER A 63 -16.09 46.11 -15.41
C SER A 63 -15.11 47.06 -16.11
N SER A 64 -14.43 46.45 -17.09
CA SER A 64 -13.86 47.01 -18.33
C SER A 64 -12.56 47.82 -18.24
N GLY A 65 -11.55 47.27 -18.89
CA GLY A 65 -10.28 47.93 -19.20
C GLY A 65 -9.52 47.10 -20.24
N ALA A 66 -10.01 47.10 -21.48
CA ALA A 66 -9.22 46.69 -22.62
C ALA A 66 -8.05 47.66 -22.78
N ALA A 67 -6.83 47.13 -22.82
CA ALA A 67 -5.66 47.84 -23.33
C ALA A 67 -4.77 46.83 -24.08
N THR A 68 -4.92 46.89 -25.41
CA THR A 68 -3.96 46.46 -26.40
C THR A 68 -2.58 47.06 -26.12
N SER A 69 -1.55 46.23 -26.11
CA SER A 69 -0.20 46.65 -26.50
C SER A 69 0.48 45.49 -27.20
N THR A 70 0.59 45.65 -28.52
CA THR A 70 1.36 44.83 -29.44
C THR A 70 2.70 45.54 -29.66
N VAL A 71 3.81 44.92 -29.25
CA VAL A 71 5.17 45.13 -29.81
C VAL A 71 5.89 43.78 -29.63
N GLN A 72 5.86 42.93 -30.66
CA GLN A 72 7.00 42.65 -31.55
C GLN A 72 8.18 41.95 -30.89
N GLY A 73 8.33 40.67 -31.25
CA GLY A 73 9.54 40.20 -31.91
C GLY A 73 10.81 40.11 -31.06
N ALA A 74 10.92 39.04 -30.29
CA ALA A 74 12.20 38.36 -30.10
C ALA A 74 11.95 36.86 -30.19
N SER A 75 11.88 36.39 -31.43
CA SER A 75 12.00 34.99 -31.79
C SER A 75 13.43 34.55 -31.44
N SER A 76 13.66 34.13 -30.20
CA SER A 76 14.75 33.20 -29.92
C SER A 76 14.20 31.80 -30.18
N SER A 77 14.48 31.31 -31.39
CA SER A 77 14.41 29.90 -31.74
C SER A 77 15.10 29.10 -30.64
N ILE A 78 14.31 28.48 -29.76
CA ILE A 78 14.81 27.38 -28.94
C ILE A 78 14.97 26.23 -29.93
N ASP A 79 16.22 25.84 -30.15
CA ASP A 79 16.57 24.70 -30.98
C ASP A 79 15.76 23.48 -30.55
N ASP A 80 15.04 22.96 -31.54
CA ASP A 80 14.08 21.85 -31.52
C ASP A 80 14.84 20.51 -31.44
N GLY A 81 15.63 20.32 -30.37
CA GLY A 81 16.60 19.23 -30.27
C GLY A 81 16.87 18.66 -28.88
N SER A 82 16.14 19.09 -27.84
CA SER A 82 16.24 18.48 -26.51
C SER A 82 14.89 17.90 -26.10
N ASN A 83 14.56 16.74 -26.70
CA ASN A 83 13.68 15.78 -26.05
C ASN A 83 14.39 15.35 -24.76
N ILE A 84 14.20 16.11 -23.68
CA ILE A 84 14.69 15.72 -22.36
C ILE A 84 14.02 14.39 -22.07
N GLU A 85 14.83 13.33 -22.03
CA GLU A 85 14.34 12.03 -21.65
C GLU A 85 13.73 12.14 -20.25
N VAL A 86 12.43 11.85 -20.15
CA VAL A 86 11.68 12.05 -18.92
C VAL A 86 12.14 11.05 -17.85
N ALA A 87 12.68 9.90 -18.25
CA ALA A 87 13.17 8.86 -17.35
C ALA A 87 14.28 9.34 -16.40
N PRO A 88 15.39 9.95 -16.85
CA PRO A 88 16.41 10.48 -15.94
C PRO A 88 15.90 11.61 -15.04
N VAL A 89 14.95 12.43 -15.50
CA VAL A 89 14.35 13.47 -14.65
C VAL A 89 13.48 12.86 -13.56
N LEU A 90 12.68 11.83 -13.87
CA LEU A 90 11.88 11.11 -12.89
C LEU A 90 12.74 10.32 -11.90
N ALA A 91 13.93 9.84 -12.29
CA ALA A 91 14.83 9.11 -11.40
C ALA A 91 15.35 9.97 -10.23
N VAL A 92 15.51 11.27 -10.44
CA VAL A 92 15.98 12.22 -9.42
C VAL A 92 14.87 12.62 -8.44
N LEU A 93 13.60 12.44 -8.81
CA LEU A 93 12.48 12.79 -7.95
C LEU A 93 12.29 11.76 -6.83
N SER A 94 12.04 12.27 -5.63
CA SER A 94 11.57 11.45 -4.50
C SER A 94 10.20 10.84 -4.78
N SER A 95 9.85 9.74 -4.08
CA SER A 95 8.53 9.11 -4.21
C SER A 95 7.40 10.13 -4.00
N HIS A 96 7.51 10.95 -2.97
CA HIS A 96 6.50 11.97 -2.66
C HIS A 96 6.31 13.00 -3.79
N GLN A 97 7.38 13.40 -4.46
CA GLN A 97 7.30 14.32 -5.60
C GLN A 97 6.63 13.66 -6.81
N LYS A 98 6.91 12.36 -7.04
CA LYS A 98 6.22 11.58 -8.08
C LYS A 98 4.72 11.50 -7.78
N ASP A 99 4.34 11.25 -6.53
CA ASP A 99 2.93 11.18 -6.13
C ASP A 99 2.20 12.51 -6.35
N LEU A 100 2.83 13.65 -6.00
CA LEU A 100 2.26 14.97 -6.25
C LEU A 100 2.10 15.28 -7.74
N LEU A 101 3.04 14.83 -8.59
CA LEU A 101 2.92 14.97 -10.03
C LEU A 101 1.77 14.12 -10.59
N ILE A 102 1.60 12.89 -10.10
CA ILE A 102 0.49 12.02 -10.48
C ILE A 102 -0.85 12.65 -10.06
N LEU A 103 -0.97 13.15 -8.83
CA LEU A 103 -2.20 13.82 -8.36
C LEU A 103 -2.52 15.07 -9.17
N ARG A 104 -1.48 15.85 -9.55
CA ARG A 104 -1.67 17.03 -10.39
C ARG A 104 -2.04 16.67 -11.83
N ALA A 105 -1.48 15.59 -12.38
CA ALA A 105 -1.85 15.07 -13.69
C ALA A 105 -3.30 14.60 -13.69
N LEU A 106 -3.71 13.86 -12.66
CA LEU A 106 -5.10 13.42 -12.43
C LEU A 106 -6.08 14.60 -12.35
N HIS A 107 -5.71 15.68 -11.65
CA HIS A 107 -6.54 16.86 -11.55
C HIS A 107 -6.69 17.61 -12.88
N LYS A 108 -5.65 17.57 -13.73
CA LYS A 108 -5.61 18.27 -15.02
C LYS A 108 -6.29 17.47 -16.13
N ASP A 109 -6.18 16.14 -16.09
CA ASP A 109 -6.76 15.23 -17.07
C ASP A 109 -7.40 14.02 -16.37
N PRO A 110 -8.72 14.03 -16.18
CA PRO A 110 -9.44 12.91 -15.58
C PRO A 110 -9.35 11.61 -16.39
N SER A 111 -9.11 11.68 -17.71
CA SER A 111 -8.95 10.48 -18.56
C SER A 111 -7.65 9.74 -18.28
N PHE A 112 -6.68 10.40 -17.63
CA PHE A 112 -5.47 9.77 -17.12
C PHE A 112 -5.79 8.65 -16.11
N ILE A 113 -6.92 8.72 -15.42
CA ILE A 113 -7.39 7.64 -14.52
C ILE A 113 -7.58 6.34 -15.30
N GLU A 114 -8.18 6.38 -16.49
CA GLU A 114 -8.42 5.19 -17.29
C GLU A 114 -7.09 4.55 -17.74
N HIS A 115 -6.11 5.38 -18.09
CA HIS A 115 -4.76 4.90 -18.41
C HIS A 115 -4.04 4.31 -17.20
N LEU A 116 -4.17 4.92 -16.01
CA LEU A 116 -3.61 4.36 -14.78
C LEU A 116 -4.27 3.04 -14.39
N ILE A 117 -5.59 2.92 -14.54
CA ILE A 117 -6.31 1.67 -14.28
C ILE A 117 -5.86 0.62 -15.30
N ALA A 118 -5.80 0.95 -16.58
CA ALA A 118 -5.31 0.03 -17.62
C ALA A 118 -3.87 -0.43 -17.36
N ALA A 119 -2.99 0.48 -16.92
CA ALA A 119 -1.63 0.14 -16.50
C ALA A 119 -1.61 -0.74 -15.24
N ALA A 120 -2.45 -0.45 -14.24
CA ALA A 120 -2.56 -1.24 -13.02
C ALA A 120 -3.15 -2.64 -13.27
N MET A 121 -3.97 -2.80 -14.32
CA MET A 121 -4.52 -4.07 -14.78
C MET A 121 -3.57 -4.85 -15.69
N SER A 122 -2.43 -4.27 -16.09
CA SER A 122 -1.43 -4.99 -16.87
C SER A 122 -0.86 -6.16 -16.04
N PRO A 123 -0.65 -7.33 -16.66
CA PRO A 123 -0.27 -8.54 -15.92
C PRO A 123 1.09 -8.37 -15.27
N LEU A 124 1.12 -8.54 -13.95
CA LEU A 124 2.35 -8.49 -13.17
C LEU A 124 3.16 -9.78 -13.38
N THR A 125 4.44 -9.63 -13.71
CA THR A 125 5.38 -10.76 -13.75
C THR A 125 5.70 -11.22 -12.32
N PRO A 126 6.09 -12.49 -12.10
CA PRO A 126 6.48 -12.97 -10.78
C PRO A 126 7.66 -12.17 -10.21
N GLU A 127 8.68 -11.88 -11.03
CA GLU A 127 9.84 -11.07 -10.63
C GLU A 127 9.44 -9.66 -10.17
N SER A 128 8.54 -8.99 -10.91
CA SER A 128 8.04 -7.66 -10.51
C SER A 128 7.17 -7.72 -9.26
N ALA A 129 6.49 -8.84 -9.01
CA ALA A 129 5.72 -9.04 -7.78
C ALA A 129 6.62 -9.18 -6.55
N GLU A 130 7.76 -9.86 -6.71
CA GLU A 130 8.79 -10.00 -5.66
C GLU A 130 9.45 -8.66 -5.35
N GLU A 131 9.93 -7.93 -6.37
CA GLU A 131 10.50 -6.57 -6.18
C GLU A 131 9.50 -5.62 -5.51
N ARG A 132 8.22 -5.74 -5.85
CA ARG A 132 7.16 -4.94 -5.23
C ARG A 132 6.92 -5.34 -3.78
N LEU A 133 7.04 -6.62 -3.45
CA LEU A 133 6.89 -7.09 -2.07
C LEU A 133 8.03 -6.59 -1.18
N GLU A 134 9.26 -6.56 -1.67
CA GLU A 134 10.41 -6.03 -0.93
C GLU A 134 10.26 -4.55 -0.55
N GLN A 135 9.50 -3.79 -1.35
CA GLN A 135 9.24 -2.37 -1.12
C GLN A 135 8.04 -2.10 -0.20
N LEU A 136 7.20 -3.10 0.06
CA LEU A 136 5.96 -2.97 0.80
C LEU A 136 6.10 -3.57 2.20
N ASP A 137 5.63 -2.86 3.21
CA ASP A 137 5.42 -3.48 4.52
C ASP A 137 4.25 -4.49 4.48
N ALA A 138 4.13 -5.33 5.51
CA ALA A 138 3.07 -6.33 5.61
C ALA A 138 1.66 -5.76 5.42
N THR A 139 1.38 -4.55 5.92
CA THR A 139 0.05 -3.93 5.83
C THR A 139 -0.22 -3.45 4.40
N ALA A 140 0.77 -2.83 3.77
CA ALA A 140 0.71 -2.33 2.41
C ALA A 140 0.61 -3.47 1.39
N ALA A 141 1.31 -4.60 1.62
CA ALA A 141 1.20 -5.80 0.80
C ALA A 141 -0.24 -6.38 0.84
N VAL A 142 -0.83 -6.49 2.03
CA VAL A 142 -2.21 -6.96 2.23
C VAL A 142 -3.21 -6.04 1.53
N GLN A 143 -3.04 -4.72 1.68
CA GLN A 143 -3.88 -3.74 1.00
C GLN A 143 -3.73 -3.79 -0.52
N ALA A 144 -2.52 -3.97 -1.03
CA ALA A 144 -2.25 -4.10 -2.46
C ALA A 144 -2.95 -5.33 -3.06
N ILE A 145 -2.93 -6.48 -2.37
CA ILE A 145 -3.65 -7.68 -2.81
C ILE A 145 -5.16 -7.41 -2.87
N ARG A 146 -5.75 -6.88 -1.79
CA ARG A 146 -7.18 -6.55 -1.76
C ARG A 146 -7.58 -5.51 -2.81
N ALA A 147 -6.74 -4.51 -3.05
CA ALA A 147 -6.97 -3.50 -4.07
C ALA A 147 -7.00 -4.12 -5.48
N ASN A 148 -6.07 -5.03 -5.79
CA ASN A 148 -6.07 -5.72 -7.08
C ASN A 148 -7.33 -6.60 -7.27
N VAL A 149 -7.81 -7.24 -6.21
CA VAL A 149 -9.11 -7.96 -6.25
C VAL A 149 -10.26 -6.99 -6.52
N ALA A 150 -10.31 -5.87 -5.81
CA ALA A 150 -11.38 -4.87 -5.93
C ALA A 150 -11.42 -4.17 -7.29
N ILE A 151 -10.26 -3.91 -7.90
CA ILE A 151 -10.13 -3.28 -9.23
C ILE A 151 -10.44 -4.28 -10.37
N GLY A 152 -10.59 -5.57 -10.06
CA GLY A 152 -10.84 -6.60 -11.07
C GLY A 152 -9.57 -7.03 -11.82
N ALA A 153 -8.42 -6.98 -11.17
CA ALA A 153 -7.14 -7.51 -11.65
C ALA A 153 -6.77 -8.80 -10.90
N PRO A 154 -7.54 -9.90 -11.06
CA PRO A 154 -7.36 -11.12 -10.26
C PRO A 154 -6.00 -11.79 -10.50
N MET A 155 -5.46 -11.72 -11.72
CA MET A 155 -4.12 -12.24 -12.02
C MET A 155 -3.03 -11.54 -11.20
N ASN A 156 -3.11 -10.21 -11.06
CA ASN A 156 -2.14 -9.44 -10.29
C ASN A 156 -2.26 -9.73 -8.79
N ALA A 157 -3.49 -9.85 -8.30
CA ALA A 157 -3.75 -10.29 -6.93
C ALA A 157 -3.18 -11.68 -6.68
N MET A 158 -3.39 -12.64 -7.59
CA MET A 158 -2.85 -13.99 -7.49
C MET A 158 -1.32 -14.01 -7.51
N THR A 159 -0.68 -13.25 -8.42
CA THR A 159 0.79 -13.22 -8.51
C THR A 159 1.39 -12.63 -7.23
N LEU A 160 0.85 -11.53 -6.71
CA LEU A 160 1.28 -10.95 -5.44
C LEU A 160 1.03 -11.89 -4.26
N LEU A 161 -0.13 -12.53 -4.20
CA LEU A 161 -0.48 -13.46 -3.14
C LEU A 161 0.43 -14.70 -3.16
N ARG A 162 0.79 -15.20 -4.35
CA ARG A 162 1.80 -16.26 -4.51
C ARG A 162 3.17 -15.81 -4.04
N ALA A 163 3.64 -14.63 -4.44
CA ALA A 163 4.93 -14.09 -4.01
C ALA A 163 5.00 -14.00 -2.48
N VAL A 164 3.99 -13.39 -1.84
CA VAL A 164 3.89 -13.33 -0.36
C VAL A 164 3.93 -14.71 0.27
N THR A 165 3.21 -15.67 -0.31
CA THR A 165 3.14 -17.04 0.23
C THR A 165 4.47 -17.77 0.08
N ILE A 166 5.22 -17.55 -1.00
CA ILE A 166 6.56 -18.11 -1.22
C ILE A 166 7.55 -17.50 -0.22
N SER A 167 7.62 -16.17 -0.12
CA SER A 167 8.51 -15.51 0.86
C SER A 167 8.23 -15.95 2.29
N LEU A 168 6.94 -16.11 2.65
CA LEU A 168 6.54 -16.63 3.95
C LEU A 168 6.96 -18.10 4.14
N LYS A 169 6.79 -18.94 3.11
CA LYS A 169 7.24 -20.34 3.15
C LYS A 169 8.74 -20.40 3.43
N ASP A 170 9.54 -19.66 2.68
CA ASP A 170 11.00 -19.74 2.76
C ASP A 170 11.51 -19.18 4.09
N ALA A 171 10.92 -18.09 4.59
CA ALA A 171 11.22 -17.56 5.93
C ALA A 171 10.89 -18.58 7.04
N LEU A 172 9.73 -19.25 6.95
CA LEU A 172 9.34 -20.28 7.91
C LEU A 172 10.23 -21.52 7.83
N GLU A 173 10.58 -21.98 6.62
CA GLU A 173 11.45 -23.16 6.42
C GLU A 173 12.86 -22.89 6.96
N ASN A 174 13.44 -21.71 6.68
CA ASN A 174 14.73 -21.31 7.23
C ASN A 174 14.70 -21.26 8.76
N LEU A 175 13.63 -20.73 9.36
CA LEU A 175 13.47 -20.71 10.82
C LEU A 175 13.32 -22.13 11.39
N VAL A 176 12.62 -23.03 10.70
CA VAL A 176 12.51 -24.45 11.09
C VAL A 176 13.88 -25.12 11.07
N GLU A 177 14.71 -24.87 10.05
CA GLU A 177 16.06 -25.42 9.98
C GLU A 177 16.93 -24.96 11.16
N ILE A 178 16.83 -23.69 11.56
CA ILE A 178 17.53 -23.16 12.74
C ILE A 178 17.02 -23.81 14.03
N LEU A 179 15.70 -23.97 14.16
CA LEU A 179 15.09 -24.61 15.33
C LEU A 179 15.45 -26.09 15.45
N ASP A 180 15.48 -26.83 14.34
CA ASP A 180 15.85 -28.24 14.29
C ASP A 180 17.37 -28.44 14.47
N GLY A 181 18.18 -27.47 14.04
CA GLY A 181 19.64 -27.47 14.16
C GLY A 181 20.17 -27.09 15.55
N ASN A 182 19.41 -26.32 16.34
CA ASN A 182 19.76 -25.92 17.69
C ASN A 182 19.49 -27.05 18.70
N VAL A 183 20.33 -28.08 18.67
CA VAL A 183 20.23 -29.27 19.53
C VAL A 183 20.64 -28.99 21.00
N GLU A 184 21.31 -27.87 21.28
CA GLU A 184 21.87 -27.60 22.62
C GLU A 184 21.57 -26.17 23.14
N GLY A 185 20.33 -25.94 23.56
CA GLY A 185 20.01 -25.03 24.67
C GLY A 185 20.19 -23.51 24.50
N GLU A 186 20.78 -23.02 23.42
CA GLU A 186 20.89 -21.59 23.15
C GLU A 186 19.66 -21.07 22.39
N THR A 187 19.01 -20.04 22.94
CA THR A 187 17.90 -19.29 22.35
C THR A 187 18.34 -18.39 21.18
N SER A 188 19.35 -18.81 20.40
CA SER A 188 19.98 -18.01 19.35
C SER A 188 19.06 -17.70 18.16
N TRP A 189 17.93 -18.40 18.04
CA TRP A 189 16.93 -18.12 17.01
C TRP A 189 16.19 -16.79 17.22
N GLN A 190 16.17 -16.24 18.44
CA GLN A 190 15.47 -15.00 18.76
C GLN A 190 16.13 -13.76 18.13
N ASP A 191 17.44 -13.82 17.90
CA ASP A 191 18.22 -12.75 17.30
C ASP A 191 18.54 -13.06 15.82
N SER A 192 17.85 -14.03 15.22
CA SER A 192 18.12 -14.47 13.85
C SER A 192 17.46 -13.54 12.84
N ASN A 193 18.16 -13.28 11.72
CA ASN A 193 17.64 -12.44 10.63
C ASN A 193 16.35 -13.04 10.04
N GLU A 194 16.18 -14.35 10.13
CA GLU A 194 15.02 -15.09 9.66
C GLU A 194 13.77 -14.72 10.46
N LEU A 195 13.91 -14.47 11.77
CA LEU A 195 12.79 -14.00 12.59
C LEU A 195 12.39 -12.57 12.19
N GLU A 196 13.37 -11.68 11.96
CA GLU A 196 13.11 -10.30 11.50
C GLU A 196 12.40 -10.30 10.13
N LEU A 197 12.86 -11.13 9.20
CA LEU A 197 12.21 -11.32 7.91
C LEU A 197 10.77 -11.84 8.09
N LEU A 198 10.56 -12.79 8.98
CA LEU A 198 9.25 -13.35 9.26
C LEU A 198 8.29 -12.34 9.89
N GLU A 199 8.80 -11.45 10.74
CA GLU A 199 8.04 -10.34 11.34
C GLU A 199 7.72 -9.21 10.35
N SER A 200 8.56 -9.03 9.33
CA SER A 200 8.30 -8.08 8.24
C SER A 200 7.19 -8.54 7.28
N LEU A 201 6.89 -9.84 7.27
CA LEU A 201 5.89 -10.46 6.40
C LEU A 201 4.49 -10.52 7.06
N PRO A 202 3.42 -10.61 6.25
CA PRO A 202 2.08 -10.85 6.78
C PRO A 202 1.99 -12.19 7.54
N ALA A 203 1.30 -12.18 8.68
CA ALA A 203 1.07 -13.38 9.48
C ALA A 203 0.45 -14.52 8.65
N ALA A 204 0.84 -15.77 8.94
CA ALA A 204 0.40 -16.94 8.17
C ALA A 204 -1.14 -17.12 8.16
N GLY A 205 -1.79 -16.82 9.29
CA GLY A 205 -3.25 -16.81 9.38
C GLY A 205 -3.91 -15.74 8.48
N LEU A 206 -3.28 -14.56 8.37
CA LEU A 206 -3.74 -13.49 7.50
C LEU A 206 -3.58 -13.88 6.01
N VAL A 207 -2.44 -14.47 5.64
CA VAL A 207 -2.23 -15.01 4.28
C VAL A 207 -3.29 -16.07 3.94
N GLY A 208 -3.61 -16.97 4.87
CA GLY A 208 -4.70 -17.94 4.69
C GLY A 208 -6.06 -17.28 4.48
N SER A 209 -6.37 -16.22 5.24
CA SER A 209 -7.60 -15.46 5.07
C SER A 209 -7.69 -14.75 3.71
N LEU A 210 -6.56 -14.24 3.19
CA LEU A 210 -6.49 -13.61 1.89
C LEU A 210 -6.69 -14.61 0.75
N TRP A 211 -6.13 -15.81 0.87
CA TRP A 211 -6.42 -16.90 -0.06
C TRP A 211 -7.89 -17.27 -0.04
N LYS A 212 -8.50 -17.39 1.14
CA LYS A 212 -9.93 -17.67 1.27
C LYS A 212 -10.79 -16.57 0.63
N GLU A 213 -10.46 -15.31 0.86
CA GLU A 213 -11.13 -14.16 0.25
C GLU A 213 -11.00 -14.20 -1.28
N TYR A 214 -9.78 -14.38 -1.79
CA TYR A 214 -9.51 -14.47 -3.23
C TYR A 214 -10.26 -15.63 -3.89
N LEU A 215 -10.22 -16.83 -3.31
CA LEU A 215 -10.89 -18.03 -3.82
C LEU A 215 -12.41 -17.96 -3.73
N GLY A 216 -12.93 -17.20 -2.76
CA GLY A 216 -14.36 -16.92 -2.63
C GLY A 216 -14.91 -16.01 -3.74
N THR A 217 -14.04 -15.31 -4.47
CA THR A 217 -14.45 -14.53 -5.64
C THR A 217 -14.61 -15.44 -6.87
N SER A 218 -15.64 -15.17 -7.69
CA SER A 218 -15.86 -15.92 -8.93
C SER A 218 -14.66 -15.82 -9.88
N THR A 219 -14.01 -14.66 -9.91
CA THR A 219 -12.83 -14.41 -10.74
C THR A 219 -11.59 -15.19 -10.26
N GLY A 220 -11.39 -15.33 -8.96
CA GLY A 220 -10.28 -16.10 -8.40
C GLY A 220 -10.40 -17.60 -8.68
N ALA A 221 -11.62 -18.15 -8.58
CA ALA A 221 -11.91 -19.54 -8.92
C ALA A 221 -11.69 -19.83 -10.42
N ASP A 222 -12.11 -18.91 -11.30
CA ASP A 222 -11.93 -19.05 -12.74
C ASP A 222 -10.45 -19.02 -13.15
N VAL A 223 -9.65 -18.14 -12.54
CA VAL A 223 -8.20 -18.05 -12.81
C VAL A 223 -7.47 -19.34 -12.44
N LEU A 224 -7.89 -20.01 -11.36
CA LEU A 224 -7.27 -21.24 -10.86
C LEU A 224 -7.91 -22.51 -11.43
N SER A 225 -8.82 -22.38 -12.40
CA SER A 225 -9.45 -23.53 -13.07
C SER A 225 -8.48 -24.40 -13.87
N ASP A 226 -7.27 -23.89 -14.16
CA ASP A 226 -6.17 -24.73 -14.63
C ASP A 226 -5.67 -25.63 -13.48
N MET A 227 -5.94 -26.93 -13.60
CA MET A 227 -5.55 -27.97 -12.64
C MET A 227 -4.06 -27.92 -12.25
N SER A 228 -3.18 -27.52 -13.18
CA SER A 228 -1.74 -27.37 -12.89
C SER A 228 -1.48 -26.23 -11.89
N SER A 229 -2.17 -25.10 -12.08
CA SER A 229 -2.06 -23.92 -11.22
C SER A 229 -2.63 -24.17 -9.82
N ALA A 230 -3.76 -24.88 -9.74
CA ALA A 230 -4.40 -25.21 -8.46
C ALA A 230 -3.58 -26.20 -7.64
N TYR A 231 -2.97 -27.21 -8.27
CA TYR A 231 -2.09 -28.15 -7.58
C TYR A 231 -0.85 -27.46 -7.01
N ALA A 232 -0.23 -26.56 -7.79
CA ALA A 232 0.93 -25.78 -7.33
C ALA A 232 0.57 -24.90 -6.11
N VAL A 233 -0.59 -24.22 -6.14
CA VAL A 233 -1.06 -23.44 -4.98
C VAL A 233 -1.34 -24.34 -3.78
N HIS A 234 -2.00 -25.48 -3.99
CA HIS A 234 -2.29 -26.42 -2.90
C HIS A 234 -1.00 -26.95 -2.25
N ALA A 235 0.00 -27.33 -3.05
CA ALA A 235 1.30 -27.76 -2.54
C ALA A 235 2.00 -26.67 -1.73
N LEU A 236 1.96 -25.42 -2.22
CA LEU A 236 2.52 -24.26 -1.55
C LEU A 236 1.84 -23.99 -0.19
N LEU A 237 0.50 -23.94 -0.15
CA LEU A 237 -0.26 -23.74 1.09
C LEU A 237 -0.04 -24.87 2.10
N SER A 238 0.08 -26.12 1.62
CA SER A 238 0.35 -27.28 2.47
C SER A 238 1.75 -27.20 3.10
N SER A 239 2.75 -26.75 2.35
CA SER A 239 4.12 -26.56 2.86
C SER A 239 4.17 -25.44 3.91
N VAL A 240 3.58 -24.27 3.62
CA VAL A 240 3.48 -23.15 4.57
C VAL A 240 2.80 -23.58 5.86
N ARG A 241 1.69 -24.32 5.77
CA ARG A 241 0.99 -24.85 6.94
C ARG A 241 1.88 -25.78 7.76
N ALA A 242 2.59 -26.71 7.12
CA ALA A 242 3.45 -27.66 7.81
C ALA A 242 4.61 -26.95 8.52
N ALA A 243 5.23 -25.95 7.89
CA ALA A 243 6.30 -25.15 8.49
C ALA A 243 5.75 -24.30 9.65
N ALA A 244 4.61 -23.63 9.46
CA ALA A 244 3.92 -22.86 10.49
C ALA A 244 3.58 -23.71 11.74
N GLU A 245 3.11 -24.95 11.57
CA GLU A 245 2.79 -25.85 12.69
C GLU A 245 4.04 -26.22 13.52
N ARG A 246 5.23 -26.29 12.90
CA ARG A 246 6.49 -26.52 13.60
C ARG A 246 6.95 -25.30 14.38
N VAL A 247 6.88 -24.12 13.77
CA VAL A 247 7.26 -22.83 14.40
C VAL A 247 6.29 -22.42 15.50
N ARG A 248 5.05 -22.95 15.50
CA ARG A 248 3.98 -22.60 16.45
C ARG A 248 4.37 -22.58 17.92
N LYS A 249 5.26 -23.47 18.34
CA LYS A 249 5.71 -23.54 19.73
C LYS A 249 6.71 -22.44 20.08
N ALA A 250 7.51 -21.99 19.11
CA ALA A 250 8.52 -20.96 19.27
C ALA A 250 7.91 -19.55 19.11
N VAL A 251 7.14 -19.32 18.05
CA VAL A 251 6.61 -17.99 17.69
C VAL A 251 5.12 -18.03 17.39
N PRO A 252 4.25 -17.98 18.43
CA PRO A 252 2.80 -18.02 18.22
C PRO A 252 2.26 -16.74 17.56
N GLY A 253 2.95 -15.60 17.70
CA GLY A 253 2.51 -14.30 17.17
C GLY A 253 2.48 -14.24 15.64
N VAL A 254 3.43 -14.88 14.96
CA VAL A 254 3.51 -14.94 13.49
C VAL A 254 2.34 -15.73 12.87
N LEU A 255 1.69 -16.56 13.67
CA LEU A 255 0.63 -17.45 13.21
C LEU A 255 -0.76 -16.85 13.31
N VAL A 256 -0.91 -15.77 14.07
CA VAL A 256 -2.21 -15.14 14.34
C VAL A 256 -2.20 -13.74 13.74
N GLY A 257 -3.08 -13.51 12.78
CA GLY A 257 -3.27 -12.20 12.18
C GLY A 257 -3.82 -11.17 13.18
N PRO A 258 -3.74 -9.87 12.86
CA PRO A 258 -4.22 -8.79 13.73
C PRO A 258 -5.72 -8.86 14.02
N GLY A 259 -6.51 -9.54 13.18
CA GLY A 259 -7.93 -9.81 13.38
C GLY A 259 -8.24 -11.12 14.11
N GLY A 260 -7.21 -11.83 14.60
CA GLY A 260 -7.36 -13.15 15.22
C GLY A 260 -7.45 -14.29 14.21
N GLU A 261 -7.10 -14.04 12.94
CA GLU A 261 -7.06 -15.06 11.90
C GLU A 261 -5.97 -16.09 12.22
N LYS A 262 -6.32 -17.37 12.24
CA LYS A 262 -5.40 -18.44 12.61
C LYS A 262 -4.96 -19.24 11.38
N VAL A 263 -3.93 -20.07 11.56
CA VAL A 263 -3.38 -20.98 10.54
C VAL A 263 -4.46 -21.90 9.95
N GLU A 264 -5.55 -22.19 10.67
CA GLU A 264 -6.70 -22.92 10.15
C GLU A 264 -7.31 -22.28 8.90
N ALA A 265 -7.17 -20.97 8.69
CA ALA A 265 -7.59 -20.28 7.47
C ALA A 265 -6.87 -20.81 6.21
N LEU A 266 -5.63 -21.28 6.33
CA LEU A 266 -4.92 -21.95 5.22
C LEU A 266 -5.58 -23.29 4.87
N ALA A 267 -6.06 -24.02 5.87
CA ALA A 267 -6.77 -25.28 5.65
C ALA A 267 -8.11 -25.06 4.94
N GLU A 268 -8.84 -24.02 5.34
CA GLU A 268 -10.09 -23.63 4.69
C GLU A 268 -9.86 -23.19 3.23
N ALA A 269 -8.80 -22.43 2.95
CA ALA A 269 -8.43 -22.06 1.58
C ALA A 269 -8.10 -23.28 0.71
N MET A 270 -7.36 -24.26 1.24
CA MET A 270 -7.09 -25.53 0.54
C MET A 270 -8.37 -26.33 0.25
N GLN A 271 -9.32 -26.36 1.18
CA GLN A 271 -10.62 -27.01 0.96
C GLN A 271 -11.44 -26.33 -0.13
N LEU A 272 -11.41 -25.00 -0.20
CA LEU A 272 -12.07 -24.25 -1.29
C LEU A 272 -11.44 -24.54 -2.64
N LEU A 273 -10.11 -24.64 -2.71
CA LEU A 273 -9.39 -25.04 -3.93
C LEU A 273 -9.80 -26.43 -4.40
N SER A 274 -9.86 -27.41 -3.49
CA SER A 274 -10.24 -28.78 -3.84
C SER A 274 -11.72 -28.87 -4.27
N ALA A 275 -12.61 -28.18 -3.56
CA ALA A 275 -14.05 -28.16 -3.88
C ALA A 275 -14.31 -27.51 -5.26
N SER A 276 -13.58 -26.45 -5.59
CA SER A 276 -13.68 -25.79 -6.90
C SER A 276 -13.27 -26.72 -8.04
N ASN A 277 -12.23 -27.53 -7.85
CA ASN A 277 -11.76 -28.50 -8.84
C ASN A 277 -12.68 -29.71 -9.02
N GLU A 278 -13.32 -30.19 -7.96
CA GLU A 278 -14.27 -31.31 -8.03
C GLU A 278 -15.60 -30.92 -8.69
N SER A 279 -15.97 -29.63 -8.65
CA SER A 279 -17.22 -29.12 -9.22
C SER A 279 -17.23 -29.02 -10.76
N LEU A 280 -16.09 -29.19 -11.42
CA LEU A 280 -16.00 -29.21 -12.88
C LEU A 280 -16.71 -30.46 -13.43
N PRO A 281 -17.85 -30.33 -14.17
CA PRO A 281 -18.59 -31.47 -14.66
C PRO A 281 -17.69 -32.30 -15.57
N SER A 282 -17.54 -33.59 -15.24
CA SER A 282 -16.81 -34.56 -16.04
C SER A 282 -17.24 -34.42 -17.51
N ARG A 283 -16.33 -33.90 -18.35
CA ARG A 283 -16.57 -33.66 -19.77
C ARG A 283 -17.18 -34.93 -20.39
N PRO A 284 -18.41 -34.89 -20.95
CA PRO A 284 -19.06 -36.09 -21.45
C PRO A 284 -18.17 -36.71 -22.53
N LYS A 285 -17.72 -37.94 -22.29
CA LYS A 285 -16.93 -38.71 -23.25
C LYS A 285 -17.70 -38.74 -24.56
N LYS A 286 -17.21 -38.01 -25.57
CA LYS A 286 -17.73 -38.03 -26.94
C LYS A 286 -17.71 -39.50 -27.39
N LYS A 287 -18.88 -40.14 -27.42
CA LYS A 287 -19.02 -41.48 -27.99
C LYS A 287 -18.58 -41.40 -29.44
N SER A 288 -17.41 -41.97 -29.72
CA SER A 288 -16.95 -42.28 -31.07
C SER A 288 -18.04 -43.15 -31.72
N ARG A 289 -18.81 -42.57 -32.64
CA ARG A 289 -19.63 -43.33 -33.58
C ARG A 289 -18.69 -43.90 -34.63
N ARG A 290 -18.44 -45.19 -34.54
CA ARG A 290 -18.05 -46.01 -35.70
C ARG A 290 -19.27 -46.23 -36.58
#